data_AF-A0A804I7J8-F1
#
_entry.id   AF-A0A804I7J8-F1
#
_cell.length_a   1.000
_cell.length_b   1.000
_cell.length_c   1.000
_cell.angle_alpha   90.00
_cell.angle_beta   90.00
_cell.angle_gamma   90.00
#
_symmetry.space_group_name_H-M   'P 1'
#
loop_
_entity.id
_entity.type
_entity.pdbx_description
1 polymer ?
#
loop_
_entity_poly.entity_id
_entity_poly.type
_entity_poly.pdbx_seq_one_letter_code
_entity_poly.pdbx_strand_id
1 'polypeptide(L)'
;MVVRILDLEMAVAGFGGVLKSPFPFRRPLVLCGRRRSTAAAAPAPSPVAIVETLANPDRLVGSGGDQAGPASAPPSSSSPKPNGRSSEGFQGSEWKMLSSKELGIRSSMIPKPTRTVLNELRKKGYEVYLVGGCVRDLVMKKTPKDFDIITSADLREVKKNFSHCDIVGKRFPICHVHVNDYVVEVSSFNTHGRKQNHDLTNFSRSGCDEHDYVRWRNCLGRDFTINGLMFNPYSKLVYDYLGGMEDIKNSKVRTVIPANMSFSEDCARILRAIRIAARLGFRFSKETAYSVKDLASSVLRLDKGRILMEMNYMLAYGSAENSLRLLWKFGLLELLLPIQAAYFVSQGFRRRDKRSNMLLAMFANLDKLLAPNRPCHNSLWVGILAFHQALVRQPRDPLVVAIFTLALHNGGNLSEAVDIAKKITHSHDGSYSELLEPQKWDAEGDLLSDVIDLASSVGSALSSMTDEHLVSQAMAQYPQAPYSDLVFIPLQLYLRVCRLFECVRYGQRERDLVTKKGCKINYFTLAQGGLAEIRHVFARVVFDTVFPLNLENEDRANPA
;
A
#
# COMPACT_ATOMS: atom_id res chain seq x y z
N MET A 1 23.07 -14.55 6.74
CA MET A 1 24.29 -15.10 7.37
C MET A 1 24.61 -14.43 8.72
N VAL A 2 24.22 -13.17 8.97
CA VAL A 2 24.18 -12.64 10.36
C VAL A 2 23.07 -13.27 11.19
N VAL A 3 21.98 -13.72 10.57
CA VAL A 3 21.07 -14.68 11.22
C VAL A 3 21.76 -16.04 11.43
N ARG A 4 22.76 -16.49 10.64
CA ARG A 4 23.57 -17.68 10.96
C ARG A 4 24.57 -17.44 12.10
N ILE A 5 25.11 -16.24 12.24
CA ILE A 5 25.98 -15.85 13.37
C ILE A 5 25.14 -15.68 14.65
N LEU A 6 23.95 -15.08 14.55
CA LEU A 6 22.94 -15.03 15.62
C LEU A 6 22.28 -16.40 15.89
N ASP A 7 22.22 -17.32 14.91
CA ASP A 7 21.69 -18.69 15.04
C ASP A 7 22.72 -19.66 15.64
N LEU A 8 24.04 -19.51 15.36
CA LEU A 8 25.09 -20.44 15.83
C LEU A 8 25.46 -20.25 17.31
N GLU A 9 25.56 -19.01 17.81
CA GLU A 9 26.00 -18.76 19.21
C GLU A 9 24.88 -19.03 20.24
N MET A 10 23.60 -19.02 19.83
CA MET A 10 22.45 -19.24 20.72
C MET A 10 22.18 -20.71 21.08
N ALA A 11 22.92 -21.66 20.50
CA ALA A 11 22.83 -23.08 20.85
C ALA A 11 23.60 -23.44 22.15
N VAL A 12 24.49 -22.56 22.64
CA VAL A 12 25.41 -22.87 23.74
C VAL A 12 24.91 -22.38 25.11
N ALA A 13 23.98 -21.42 25.16
CA ALA A 13 23.55 -20.76 26.42
C ALA A 13 22.25 -21.33 27.07
N GLY A 14 21.82 -22.53 26.67
CA GLY A 14 20.51 -23.09 27.02
C GLY A 14 20.49 -24.12 28.16
N PHE A 15 21.09 -23.85 29.32
CA PHE A 15 20.84 -24.65 30.54
C PHE A 15 20.59 -23.73 31.75
N GLY A 16 19.34 -23.71 32.22
CA GLY A 16 18.99 -23.02 33.46
C GLY A 16 17.49 -22.90 33.76
N GLY A 17 16.95 -23.91 34.44
CA GLY A 17 16.02 -23.76 35.57
C GLY A 17 14.59 -23.23 35.31
N VAL A 18 13.64 -24.15 35.25
CA VAL A 18 12.18 -23.93 35.33
C VAL A 18 11.76 -23.61 36.77
N LEU A 19 10.88 -22.62 36.98
CA LEU A 19 9.91 -22.65 38.07
C LEU A 19 8.62 -21.91 37.68
N LYS A 20 7.49 -22.64 37.82
CA LYS A 20 6.11 -22.20 37.58
C LYS A 20 5.47 -21.74 38.90
N SER A 21 4.61 -20.73 38.86
CA SER A 21 3.32 -20.73 39.59
C SER A 21 2.38 -19.60 39.09
N PRO A 22 1.05 -19.70 39.36
CA PRO A 22 -0.02 -19.07 38.57
C PRO A 22 -0.77 -17.94 39.32
N PHE A 23 -1.61 -17.16 38.64
CA PHE A 23 -3.01 -16.79 38.97
C PHE A 23 -3.50 -15.58 38.12
N PRO A 24 -4.81 -15.47 37.83
CA PRO A 24 -5.38 -14.58 36.81
C PRO A 24 -5.91 -13.27 37.40
N PHE A 25 -5.95 -12.18 36.62
CA PHE A 25 -6.65 -10.97 37.02
C PHE A 25 -7.57 -10.39 35.94
N ARG A 26 -8.76 -10.01 36.43
CA ARG A 26 -9.96 -9.52 35.76
C ARG A 26 -9.79 -8.13 35.13
N ARG A 27 -10.62 -7.85 34.13
CA ARG A 27 -10.88 -6.53 33.52
C ARG A 27 -11.52 -5.55 34.53
N PRO A 28 -11.24 -4.24 34.46
CA PRO A 28 -12.10 -3.22 35.02
C PRO A 28 -12.99 -2.53 33.97
N LEU A 29 -14.12 -2.07 34.49
CA LEU A 29 -15.27 -1.46 33.86
C LEU A 29 -15.04 -0.03 33.36
N VAL A 30 -15.85 0.31 32.37
CA VAL A 30 -16.13 1.65 31.81
C VAL A 30 -16.82 2.52 32.87
N LEU A 31 -16.34 3.76 33.05
CA LEU A 31 -17.12 4.85 33.64
C LEU A 31 -17.23 6.01 32.65
N CYS A 32 -18.47 6.32 32.31
CA CYS A 32 -18.91 7.40 31.46
C CYS A 32 -19.06 8.68 32.28
N GLY A 33 -18.40 9.77 31.87
CA GLY A 33 -18.55 11.11 32.46
C GLY A 33 -19.03 12.11 31.41
N ARG A 34 -20.30 12.52 31.50
CA ARG A 34 -20.86 13.67 30.77
C ARG A 34 -20.27 14.97 31.31
N ARG A 35 -19.83 15.88 30.43
CA ARG A 35 -19.83 17.33 30.71
C ARG A 35 -20.39 18.10 29.51
N ARG A 36 -21.37 18.94 29.81
CA ARG A 36 -21.93 20.01 28.95
C ARG A 36 -21.25 21.33 29.34
N SER A 37 -20.94 22.15 28.35
CA SER A 37 -21.18 23.60 28.15
C SER A 37 -20.18 24.07 27.07
N THR A 38 -20.27 25.17 26.30
CA THR A 38 -21.28 26.17 25.91
C THR A 38 -20.58 27.02 24.81
N ALA A 39 -21.27 27.29 23.69
CA ALA A 39 -21.22 28.45 22.78
C ALA A 39 -19.93 29.28 22.54
N ALA A 40 -19.57 29.48 21.26
CA ALA A 40 -19.54 30.81 20.59
C ALA A 40 -19.23 30.68 19.08
N ALA A 41 -19.98 31.40 18.24
CA ALA A 41 -19.88 31.51 16.79
C ALA A 41 -19.00 32.72 16.39
N ALA A 42 -18.16 32.66 15.35
CA ALA A 42 -18.36 33.14 13.96
C ALA A 42 -17.01 33.80 13.50
N PRO A 43 -16.81 34.25 12.23
CA PRO A 43 -17.30 33.80 10.92
C PRO A 43 -16.15 33.52 9.90
N ALA A 44 -16.51 32.93 8.76
CA ALA A 44 -15.67 32.73 7.59
C ALA A 44 -15.79 33.90 6.58
N PRO A 45 -14.85 34.05 5.63
CA PRO A 45 -15.10 34.76 4.38
C PRO A 45 -15.07 33.84 3.15
N SER A 46 -16.06 34.03 2.28
CA SER A 46 -16.03 33.68 0.85
C SER A 46 -15.23 34.73 0.05
N PRO A 47 -14.89 34.46 -1.22
CA PRO A 47 -15.72 35.08 -2.27
C PRO A 47 -15.90 34.26 -3.58
N VAL A 48 -17.14 34.34 -4.07
CA VAL A 48 -17.63 34.74 -5.42
C VAL A 48 -16.73 34.56 -6.65
N ALA A 49 -17.38 34.02 -7.70
CA ALA A 49 -16.94 33.85 -9.08
C ALA A 49 -16.80 35.16 -9.88
N ILE A 50 -15.84 35.18 -10.81
CA ILE A 50 -15.86 36.04 -12.02
C ILE A 50 -15.38 35.19 -13.21
N VAL A 51 -16.15 35.24 -14.30
CA VAL A 51 -15.89 34.68 -15.63
C VAL A 51 -15.69 35.87 -16.60
N GLU A 52 -14.95 35.61 -17.69
CA GLU A 52 -14.63 36.50 -18.85
C GLU A 52 -13.52 37.55 -18.59
N THR A 53 -12.57 37.85 -19.48
CA THR A 53 -12.44 37.65 -20.94
C THR A 53 -10.95 37.76 -21.37
N LEU A 54 -10.61 37.09 -22.48
CA LEU A 54 -9.62 37.42 -23.52
C LEU A 54 -8.58 38.54 -23.30
N ALA A 55 -7.28 38.22 -23.48
CA ALA A 55 -6.34 39.01 -24.29
C ALA A 55 -5.01 38.27 -24.52
N ASN A 56 -4.72 37.94 -25.78
CA ASN A 56 -3.36 37.81 -26.32
C ASN A 56 -2.79 39.23 -26.52
N PRO A 57 -1.45 39.40 -26.49
CA PRO A 57 -0.85 40.06 -27.65
C PRO A 57 0.47 39.43 -28.17
N ASP A 58 0.62 39.64 -29.48
CA ASP A 58 1.83 40.01 -30.22
C ASP A 58 2.82 38.98 -30.77
N ARG A 59 2.44 38.55 -31.99
CA ARG A 59 3.18 38.63 -33.27
C ARG A 59 4.59 39.26 -33.27
N LEU A 60 5.49 38.57 -33.97
CA LEU A 60 6.51 39.19 -34.82
C LEU A 60 6.35 38.73 -36.28
N VAL A 61 6.68 39.67 -37.15
CA VAL A 61 6.38 39.81 -38.59
C VAL A 61 7.35 39.02 -39.47
N GLY A 62 6.89 38.60 -40.66
CA GLY A 62 7.73 38.09 -41.75
C GLY A 62 6.96 37.93 -43.06
N SER A 63 7.15 38.90 -43.95
CA SER A 63 6.46 39.27 -45.20
C SER A 63 6.41 38.28 -46.38
N GLY A 64 5.48 38.59 -47.31
CA GLY A 64 5.50 38.26 -48.76
C GLY A 64 4.43 37.24 -49.13
N GLY A 65 3.50 37.44 -50.07
CA GLY A 65 3.33 38.42 -51.14
C GLY A 65 2.53 37.72 -52.26
N ASP A 66 1.65 38.46 -52.91
CA ASP A 66 1.02 38.20 -54.22
C ASP A 66 -0.36 37.50 -54.38
N GLN A 67 -1.32 38.40 -54.67
CA GLN A 67 -2.21 38.46 -55.84
C GLN A 67 -3.57 37.74 -55.86
N ALA A 68 -4.51 38.44 -56.50
CA ALA A 68 -5.96 38.38 -56.33
C ALA A 68 -6.71 37.99 -57.61
N GLY A 69 -7.71 37.10 -57.45
CA GLY A 69 -9.01 37.05 -58.15
C GLY A 69 -9.09 36.57 -59.62
N PRO A 70 -10.30 36.32 -60.17
CA PRO A 70 -11.54 35.84 -59.54
C PRO A 70 -12.33 34.75 -60.34
N ALA A 71 -13.30 34.13 -59.65
CA ALA A 71 -14.60 33.57 -60.09
C ALA A 71 -14.75 32.72 -61.38
N SER A 72 -15.21 31.46 -61.20
CA SER A 72 -16.33 30.88 -61.98
C SER A 72 -16.78 29.52 -61.40
N ALA A 73 -18.08 29.25 -61.43
CA ALA A 73 -18.76 27.98 -61.13
C ALA A 73 -19.94 27.83 -62.10
N PRO A 74 -20.61 26.65 -62.25
CA PRO A 74 -20.19 25.25 -62.16
C PRO A 74 -20.48 24.48 -63.50
N PRO A 75 -20.28 23.14 -63.61
CA PRO A 75 -21.42 22.24 -63.37
C PRO A 75 -21.10 20.83 -62.80
N SER A 76 -22.08 20.33 -62.04
CA SER A 76 -22.58 18.95 -61.83
C SER A 76 -21.67 17.69 -61.78
N SER A 77 -21.90 16.95 -60.69
CA SER A 77 -22.06 15.48 -60.56
C SER A 77 -20.81 14.60 -60.36
N SER A 78 -20.54 14.28 -59.08
CA SER A 78 -20.47 12.91 -58.55
C SER A 78 -19.84 12.93 -57.16
N SER A 79 -20.64 12.65 -56.13
CA SER A 79 -20.24 12.68 -54.72
C SER A 79 -19.43 11.43 -54.34
N PRO A 80 -18.20 11.54 -53.80
CA PRO A 80 -17.56 10.46 -53.08
C PRO A 80 -18.00 10.47 -51.61
N LYS A 81 -18.28 9.28 -51.08
CA LYS A 81 -18.70 9.01 -49.69
C LYS A 81 -17.72 9.61 -48.67
N PRO A 82 -18.19 10.25 -47.58
CA PRO A 82 -17.29 10.71 -46.53
C PRO A 82 -16.86 9.52 -45.67
N ASN A 83 -15.54 9.33 -45.56
CA ASN A 83 -14.90 8.47 -44.59
C ASN A 83 -15.33 8.88 -43.18
N GLY A 84 -16.16 8.03 -42.56
CA GLY A 84 -16.51 8.13 -41.15
C GLY A 84 -15.26 7.96 -40.30
N ARG A 85 -14.89 9.01 -39.57
CA ARG A 85 -14.04 8.91 -38.39
C ARG A 85 -14.71 7.93 -37.43
N SER A 86 -14.08 6.77 -37.25
CA SER A 86 -14.42 5.83 -36.19
C SER A 86 -14.28 6.54 -34.84
N SER A 87 -15.40 6.89 -34.23
CA SER A 87 -15.44 7.07 -32.79
C SER A 87 -15.10 5.71 -32.18
N GLU A 88 -14.04 5.66 -31.37
CA GLU A 88 -13.78 4.51 -30.50
C GLU A 88 -14.84 4.49 -29.40
N GLY A 89 -16.06 4.11 -29.78
CA GLY A 89 -17.09 3.70 -28.84
C GLY A 89 -16.67 2.36 -28.22
N PHE A 90 -16.91 2.22 -26.91
CA PHE A 90 -16.73 0.97 -26.17
C PHE A 90 -17.43 -0.19 -26.91
N GLN A 91 -16.67 -0.99 -27.68
CA GLN A 91 -17.09 -2.33 -28.03
C GLN A 91 -17.02 -3.16 -26.74
N GLY A 92 -18.16 -3.29 -26.06
CA GLY A 92 -18.26 -4.05 -24.83
C GLY A 92 -17.74 -5.46 -25.05
N SER A 93 -16.72 -5.86 -24.29
CA SER A 93 -16.14 -7.20 -24.37
C SER A 93 -17.24 -8.27 -24.27
N GLU A 94 -17.12 -9.34 -25.06
CA GLU A 94 -18.00 -10.49 -24.94
C GLU A 94 -17.91 -11.06 -23.52
N TRP A 95 -19.06 -11.40 -22.95
CA TRP A 95 -19.14 -12.01 -21.63
C TRP A 95 -18.54 -13.41 -21.69
N LYS A 96 -17.65 -13.71 -20.74
CA LYS A 96 -16.95 -15.00 -20.70
C LYS A 96 -17.32 -15.76 -19.45
N MET A 97 -17.64 -17.03 -19.65
CA MET A 97 -17.83 -18.03 -18.59
C MET A 97 -16.72 -19.05 -18.72
N LEU A 98 -15.84 -19.10 -17.73
CA LEU A 98 -14.63 -19.92 -17.75
C LEU A 98 -14.72 -21.00 -16.67
N SER A 99 -14.23 -22.20 -16.99
CA SER A 99 -14.18 -23.28 -16.00
C SER A 99 -13.11 -23.00 -14.96
N SER A 100 -13.43 -23.19 -13.68
CA SER A 100 -12.44 -23.06 -12.60
C SER A 100 -11.29 -24.06 -12.76
N LYS A 101 -11.54 -25.21 -13.41
CA LYS A 101 -10.52 -26.23 -13.70
C LYS A 101 -9.48 -25.72 -14.70
N GLU A 102 -9.92 -25.05 -15.77
CA GLU A 102 -9.03 -24.45 -16.78
C GLU A 102 -8.16 -23.35 -16.17
N LEU A 103 -8.73 -22.60 -15.22
CA LEU A 103 -8.04 -21.54 -14.49
C LEU A 103 -7.18 -22.06 -13.32
N GLY A 104 -7.18 -23.37 -13.07
CA GLY A 104 -6.41 -23.99 -11.98
C GLY A 104 -6.92 -23.67 -10.57
N ILE A 105 -8.14 -23.14 -10.44
CA ILE A 105 -8.75 -22.77 -9.16
C ILE A 105 -9.33 -24.02 -8.50
N ARG A 106 -8.84 -24.30 -7.29
CA ARG A 106 -9.28 -25.44 -6.46
C ARG A 106 -10.00 -24.95 -5.21
N SER A 107 -11.02 -25.69 -4.76
CA SER A 107 -11.74 -25.36 -3.52
C SER A 107 -10.86 -25.39 -2.27
N SER A 108 -9.73 -26.10 -2.30
CA SER A 108 -8.72 -26.12 -1.23
C SER A 108 -8.00 -24.78 -1.05
N MET A 109 -7.98 -23.92 -2.08
CA MET A 109 -7.41 -22.57 -2.02
C MET A 109 -8.31 -21.60 -1.23
N ILE A 110 -9.56 -21.97 -0.97
CA ILE A 110 -10.51 -21.17 -0.19
C ILE A 110 -10.37 -21.55 1.29
N PRO A 111 -10.09 -20.60 2.19
CA PRO A 111 -9.99 -20.85 3.62
C PRO A 111 -11.23 -21.54 4.19
N LYS A 112 -11.04 -22.41 5.19
CA LYS A 112 -12.15 -23.10 5.86
C LYS A 112 -13.23 -22.12 6.39
N PRO A 113 -12.88 -21.00 7.06
CA PRO A 113 -13.86 -20.02 7.54
C PRO A 113 -14.75 -19.46 6.41
N THR A 114 -14.15 -19.06 5.29
CA THR A 114 -14.86 -18.57 4.10
C THR A 114 -15.78 -19.65 3.51
N ARG A 115 -15.32 -20.91 3.44
CA ARG A 115 -16.16 -22.04 2.99
C ARG A 115 -17.35 -22.28 3.91
N THR A 116 -17.19 -22.13 5.22
CA THR A 116 -18.30 -22.23 6.17
C THR A 116 -19.39 -21.20 5.85
N VAL A 117 -19.01 -19.92 5.69
CA VAL A 117 -19.96 -18.84 5.35
C VAL A 117 -20.65 -19.11 4.01
N LEU A 118 -19.88 -19.49 2.97
CA LEU A 118 -20.42 -19.86 1.66
C LEU A 118 -21.43 -21.02 1.74
N ASN A 119 -21.12 -22.05 2.53
CA ASN A 119 -21.97 -23.25 2.66
C ASN A 119 -23.27 -22.93 3.40
N GLU A 120 -23.20 -22.16 4.49
CA GLU A 120 -24.39 -21.79 5.28
C GLU A 120 -25.36 -20.93 4.47
N LEU A 121 -24.86 -19.93 3.74
CA LEU A 121 -25.71 -19.11 2.86
C LEU A 121 -26.33 -19.96 1.73
N ARG A 122 -25.55 -20.86 1.12
CA ARG A 122 -26.07 -21.74 0.07
C ARG A 122 -27.13 -22.71 0.57
N LYS A 123 -26.96 -23.29 1.77
CA LYS A 123 -27.95 -24.19 2.38
C LYS A 123 -29.31 -23.51 2.58
N LYS A 124 -29.32 -22.19 2.76
CA LYS A 124 -30.53 -21.37 2.87
C LYS A 124 -31.14 -20.97 1.52
N GLY A 125 -30.56 -21.43 0.40
CA GLY A 125 -31.06 -21.17 -0.94
C GLY A 125 -30.51 -19.88 -1.58
N TYR A 126 -29.58 -19.18 -0.92
CA TYR A 126 -28.99 -17.97 -1.50
C TYR A 126 -27.90 -18.29 -2.50
N GLU A 127 -27.80 -17.46 -3.54
CA GLU A 127 -26.65 -17.48 -4.44
C GLU A 127 -25.47 -16.82 -3.77
N VAL A 128 -24.28 -17.37 -3.96
CA VAL A 128 -23.05 -16.81 -3.39
C VAL A 128 -21.90 -16.88 -4.39
N TYR A 129 -21.11 -15.82 -4.41
CA TYR A 129 -19.95 -15.69 -5.27
C TYR A 129 -18.78 -15.11 -4.49
N LEU A 130 -17.57 -15.60 -4.76
CA LEU A 130 -16.35 -14.91 -4.42
C LEU A 130 -16.11 -13.81 -5.45
N VAL A 131 -15.64 -12.65 -5.03
CA VAL A 131 -15.50 -11.49 -5.93
C VAL A 131 -14.25 -10.67 -5.65
N GLY A 132 -13.88 -9.81 -6.61
CA GLY A 132 -12.87 -8.79 -6.38
C GLY A 132 -11.45 -9.32 -6.46
N GLY A 133 -10.62 -8.83 -5.52
CA GLY A 133 -9.20 -9.11 -5.54
C GLY A 133 -8.87 -10.58 -5.33
N CYS A 134 -9.70 -11.31 -4.58
CA CYS A 134 -9.47 -12.72 -4.30
C CYS A 134 -9.57 -13.59 -5.56
N VAL A 135 -10.56 -13.35 -6.43
CA VAL A 135 -10.74 -14.11 -7.67
C VAL A 135 -9.58 -13.86 -8.63
N ARG A 136 -9.19 -12.60 -8.81
CA ARG A 136 -8.02 -12.24 -9.62
C ARG A 136 -6.76 -12.94 -9.12
N ASP A 137 -6.51 -12.90 -7.81
CA ASP A 137 -5.30 -13.47 -7.24
C ASP A 137 -5.29 -14.99 -7.42
N LEU A 138 -6.44 -15.66 -7.24
CA LEU A 138 -6.58 -17.09 -7.53
C LEU A 138 -6.30 -17.43 -9.01
N VAL A 139 -6.85 -16.65 -9.95
CA VAL A 139 -6.58 -16.81 -11.40
C VAL A 139 -5.09 -16.65 -11.70
N MET A 140 -4.43 -15.69 -11.03
CA MET A 140 -2.99 -15.45 -11.17
C MET A 140 -2.11 -16.42 -10.37
N LYS A 141 -2.70 -17.42 -9.70
CA LYS A 141 -2.01 -18.36 -8.80
C LYS A 141 -1.21 -17.65 -7.68
N LYS A 142 -1.68 -16.46 -7.27
CA LYS A 142 -1.14 -15.68 -6.15
C LYS A 142 -2.01 -15.87 -4.91
N THR A 143 -1.43 -15.66 -3.74
CA THR A 143 -2.16 -15.73 -2.45
C THR A 143 -3.05 -14.49 -2.29
N PRO A 144 -4.39 -14.65 -2.16
CA PRO A 144 -5.28 -13.56 -1.82
C PRO A 144 -4.99 -12.99 -0.42
N LYS A 145 -5.22 -11.68 -0.26
CA LYS A 145 -5.16 -11.02 1.05
C LYS A 145 -6.38 -11.37 1.92
N ASP A 146 -7.54 -11.26 1.31
CA ASP A 146 -8.87 -11.43 1.89
C ASP A 146 -9.75 -12.20 0.89
N PHE A 147 -10.90 -12.67 1.36
CA PHE A 147 -11.91 -13.35 0.54
C PHE A 147 -13.27 -12.69 0.76
N ASP A 148 -13.71 -11.94 -0.23
CA ASP A 148 -14.98 -11.22 -0.19
C ASP A 148 -16.08 -12.07 -0.84
N ILE A 149 -17.21 -12.17 -0.14
CA ILE A 149 -18.40 -12.86 -0.63
C ILE A 149 -19.43 -11.82 -1.05
N ILE A 150 -20.10 -12.06 -2.18
CA ILE A 150 -21.36 -11.41 -2.50
C ILE A 150 -22.48 -12.45 -2.54
N THR A 151 -23.66 -12.07 -2.07
CA THR A 151 -24.83 -12.96 -2.00
C THR A 151 -26.11 -12.30 -2.50
N SER A 152 -27.08 -13.13 -2.92
CA SER A 152 -28.46 -12.67 -3.18
C SER A 152 -29.24 -12.35 -1.91
N ALA A 153 -28.78 -12.80 -0.74
CA ALA A 153 -29.38 -12.44 0.54
C ALA A 153 -29.23 -10.93 0.82
N ASP A 154 -30.24 -10.34 1.45
CA ASP A 154 -30.13 -9.00 2.02
C ASP A 154 -29.21 -9.02 3.26
N LEU A 155 -28.54 -7.90 3.55
CA LEU A 155 -27.63 -7.80 4.70
C LEU A 155 -28.31 -8.14 6.05
N ARG A 156 -29.60 -7.85 6.18
CA ARG A 156 -30.39 -8.22 7.36
C ARG A 156 -30.61 -9.72 7.47
N GLU A 157 -30.77 -10.41 6.34
CA GLU A 157 -30.89 -11.88 6.29
C GLU A 157 -29.55 -12.55 6.59
N VAL A 158 -28.45 -12.02 6.03
CA VAL A 158 -27.10 -12.45 6.38
C VAL A 158 -26.90 -12.34 7.89
N LYS A 159 -27.22 -11.19 8.49
CA LYS A 159 -27.12 -10.99 9.94
C LYS A 159 -28.01 -11.96 10.76
N LYS A 160 -29.18 -12.35 10.25
CA LYS A 160 -30.03 -13.36 10.92
C LYS A 160 -29.45 -14.77 10.83
N ASN A 161 -28.69 -15.08 9.78
CA ASN A 161 -28.10 -16.40 9.58
C ASN A 161 -26.84 -16.64 10.42
N PHE A 162 -26.16 -15.59 10.89
CA PHE A 162 -24.92 -15.70 11.65
C PHE A 162 -25.02 -14.99 12.99
N SER A 163 -24.81 -15.72 14.09
CA SER A 163 -24.90 -15.18 15.46
C SER A 163 -23.88 -14.08 15.75
N HIS A 164 -22.69 -14.16 15.14
CA HIS A 164 -21.62 -13.18 15.28
C HIS A 164 -21.42 -12.46 13.94
N CYS A 165 -22.28 -11.48 13.69
CA CYS A 165 -22.28 -10.71 12.45
C CYS A 165 -22.62 -9.24 12.69
N ASP A 166 -21.75 -8.36 12.23
CA ASP A 166 -21.93 -6.91 12.32
C ASP A 166 -22.10 -6.29 10.94
N ILE A 167 -23.06 -5.37 10.81
CA ILE A 167 -23.19 -4.56 9.59
C ILE A 167 -22.35 -3.31 9.81
N VAL A 168 -21.32 -3.14 8.98
CA VAL A 168 -20.40 -2.00 9.04
C VAL A 168 -20.49 -1.17 7.77
N GLY A 169 -20.11 0.11 7.87
CA GLY A 169 -20.12 1.04 6.74
C GLY A 169 -21.46 1.76 6.57
N LYS A 170 -21.42 3.10 6.53
CA LYS A 170 -22.63 3.92 6.32
C LYS A 170 -23.01 4.04 4.84
N ARG A 171 -22.02 4.33 3.98
CA ARG A 171 -22.22 4.54 2.55
C ARG A 171 -22.29 3.22 1.77
N PHE A 172 -21.45 2.26 2.15
CA PHE A 172 -21.36 0.93 1.54
C PHE A 172 -21.51 -0.11 2.65
N PRO A 173 -22.74 -0.42 3.09
CA PRO A 173 -22.95 -1.35 4.18
C PRO A 173 -22.57 -2.77 3.74
N ILE A 174 -21.74 -3.43 4.55
CA ILE A 174 -21.32 -4.83 4.38
C ILE A 174 -21.45 -5.56 5.71
N CYS A 175 -21.61 -6.88 5.67
CA CYS A 175 -21.59 -7.73 6.84
C CYS A 175 -20.17 -8.23 7.12
N HIS A 176 -19.68 -8.05 8.34
CA HIS A 176 -18.51 -8.74 8.87
C HIS A 176 -18.99 -9.98 9.62
N VAL A 177 -18.81 -11.15 9.02
CA VAL A 177 -19.15 -12.43 9.64
C VAL A 177 -17.93 -12.98 10.36
N HIS A 178 -18.03 -13.17 11.67
CA HIS A 178 -16.94 -13.67 12.49
C HIS A 178 -17.00 -15.20 12.59
N VAL A 179 -15.93 -15.87 12.17
CA VAL A 179 -15.77 -17.31 12.25
C VAL A 179 -14.43 -17.62 12.90
N ASN A 180 -14.46 -17.95 14.19
CA ASN A 180 -13.27 -18.00 15.06
C ASN A 180 -12.53 -16.65 15.03
N ASP A 181 -11.21 -16.64 14.83
CA ASP A 181 -10.40 -15.42 14.71
C ASP A 181 -10.42 -14.79 13.31
N TYR A 182 -11.27 -15.29 12.40
CA TYR A 182 -11.36 -14.79 11.02
C TYR A 182 -12.62 -13.95 10.82
N VAL A 183 -12.45 -12.84 10.10
CA VAL A 183 -13.56 -12.02 9.62
C VAL A 183 -13.72 -12.26 8.12
N VAL A 184 -14.94 -12.60 7.70
CA VAL A 184 -15.30 -12.76 6.30
C VAL A 184 -16.25 -11.64 5.92
N GLU A 185 -15.89 -10.86 4.90
CA GLU A 185 -16.72 -9.78 4.39
C GLU A 185 -17.79 -10.35 3.46
N VAL A 186 -19.06 -10.02 3.75
CA VAL A 186 -20.22 -10.45 2.96
C VAL A 186 -21.02 -9.21 2.53
N SER A 187 -21.17 -9.05 1.22
CA SER A 187 -21.94 -7.99 0.58
C SER A 187 -23.19 -8.55 -0.10
N SER A 188 -24.18 -7.70 -0.38
CA SER A 188 -25.42 -8.09 -1.06
C SER A 188 -25.52 -7.41 -2.43
N PHE A 189 -26.07 -8.12 -3.42
CA PHE A 189 -26.43 -7.52 -4.72
C PHE A 189 -27.39 -6.33 -4.56
N ASN A 190 -28.25 -6.34 -3.54
CA ASN A 190 -29.29 -5.34 -3.32
C ASN A 190 -28.75 -4.05 -2.67
N THR A 191 -27.54 -4.06 -2.12
CA THR A 191 -26.95 -2.90 -1.43
C THR A 191 -26.72 -1.71 -2.37
N HIS A 192 -26.42 -1.97 -3.65
CA HIS A 192 -26.12 -0.93 -4.64
C HIS A 192 -27.31 -0.61 -5.57
N GLY A 193 -28.38 -1.42 -5.53
CA GLY A 193 -29.50 -1.35 -6.48
C GLY A 193 -30.48 -0.18 -6.28
N ARG A 194 -30.37 0.62 -5.21
CA ARG A 194 -31.36 1.66 -4.88
C ARG A 194 -31.07 3.08 -5.41
N LYS A 195 -29.91 3.34 -6.01
CA LYS A 195 -29.50 4.73 -6.37
C LYS A 195 -29.28 5.01 -7.87
N GLN A 196 -29.40 4.01 -8.75
CA GLN A 196 -29.34 4.24 -10.19
C GLN A 196 -30.66 3.81 -10.84
N ASN A 197 -31.66 4.69 -10.76
CA ASN A 197 -32.82 4.67 -11.65
C ASN A 197 -32.42 5.32 -12.98
N HIS A 198 -31.64 4.61 -13.79
CA HIS A 198 -31.55 4.92 -15.23
C HIS A 198 -32.34 3.87 -16.00
N ASP A 199 -33.10 4.35 -16.98
CA ASP A 199 -34.19 3.67 -17.68
C ASP A 199 -33.98 2.18 -17.97
N LEU A 200 -34.94 1.40 -17.49
CA LEU A 200 -34.91 -0.05 -17.28
C LEU A 200 -35.36 -0.89 -18.48
N THR A 201 -35.36 -0.40 -19.72
CA THR A 201 -36.14 -1.08 -20.78
C THR A 201 -35.38 -1.61 -21.99
N ASN A 202 -34.08 -1.31 -22.20
CA ASN A 202 -33.43 -1.65 -23.49
C ASN A 202 -32.13 -2.48 -23.41
N PHE A 203 -31.80 -3.12 -22.28
CA PHE A 203 -30.62 -4.00 -22.19
C PHE A 203 -31.01 -5.48 -22.38
N SER A 204 -31.55 -5.83 -23.55
CA SER A 204 -31.67 -7.23 -23.96
C SER A 204 -30.48 -7.58 -24.85
N ARG A 205 -29.36 -8.00 -24.25
CA ARG A 205 -28.36 -8.79 -24.99
C ARG A 205 -29.01 -10.15 -25.22
N SER A 206 -29.16 -10.55 -26.48
CA SER A 206 -29.76 -11.83 -26.86
C SER A 206 -29.08 -12.98 -26.10
N GLY A 207 -29.85 -13.74 -25.31
CA GLY A 207 -29.35 -14.87 -24.50
C GLY A 207 -28.91 -14.54 -23.06
N CYS A 208 -29.14 -13.33 -22.55
CA CYS A 208 -28.88 -12.97 -21.15
C CYS A 208 -30.04 -13.34 -20.23
N ASP A 209 -29.77 -14.05 -19.13
CA ASP A 209 -30.75 -14.26 -18.06
C ASP A 209 -30.75 -13.10 -17.03
N GLU A 210 -31.75 -13.05 -16.16
CA GLU A 210 -31.86 -12.02 -15.11
C GLU A 210 -30.67 -12.07 -14.13
N HIS A 211 -30.15 -13.27 -13.86
CA HIS A 211 -29.03 -13.49 -12.95
C HIS A 211 -27.72 -12.91 -13.49
N ASP A 212 -27.47 -13.03 -14.79
CA ASP A 212 -26.33 -12.45 -15.50
C ASP A 212 -26.40 -10.93 -15.46
N TYR A 213 -27.58 -10.35 -15.66
CA TYR A 213 -27.78 -8.91 -15.55
C TYR A 213 -27.43 -8.41 -14.14
N VAL A 214 -27.90 -9.08 -13.09
CA VAL A 214 -27.60 -8.71 -11.69
C VAL A 214 -26.10 -8.80 -11.41
N ARG A 215 -25.44 -9.86 -11.88
CA ARG A 215 -23.99 -10.06 -11.73
C ARG A 215 -23.18 -9.00 -12.48
N TRP A 216 -23.50 -8.75 -13.75
CA TRP A 216 -22.88 -7.72 -14.57
C TRP A 216 -23.03 -6.33 -13.95
N ARG A 217 -24.23 -5.97 -13.50
CA ARG A 217 -24.50 -4.69 -12.83
C ARG A 217 -23.66 -4.52 -11.56
N ASN A 218 -23.45 -5.59 -10.79
CA ASN A 218 -22.52 -5.54 -9.66
C ASN A 218 -21.08 -5.27 -10.10
N CYS A 219 -20.65 -5.89 -11.20
CA CYS A 219 -19.31 -5.70 -11.74
C CYS A 219 -19.07 -4.25 -12.19
N LEU A 220 -20.09 -3.60 -12.77
CA LEU A 220 -20.01 -2.19 -13.19
C LEU A 220 -19.70 -1.22 -12.05
N GLY A 221 -20.16 -1.52 -10.83
CA GLY A 221 -19.90 -0.68 -9.65
C GLY A 221 -18.46 -0.79 -9.10
N ARG A 222 -17.60 -1.59 -9.73
CA ARG A 222 -16.22 -1.82 -9.28
C ARG A 222 -15.26 -0.85 -9.94
N ASP A 223 -14.08 -0.75 -9.35
CA ASP A 223 -13.09 0.24 -9.72
C ASP A 223 -12.26 -0.15 -10.95
N PHE A 224 -11.79 -1.41 -11.02
CA PHE A 224 -10.94 -1.93 -12.08
C PHE A 224 -11.51 -3.21 -12.69
N THR A 225 -11.33 -3.39 -13.99
CA THR A 225 -11.80 -4.57 -14.76
C THR A 225 -11.32 -5.87 -14.15
N ILE A 226 -10.05 -5.93 -13.74
CA ILE A 226 -9.43 -7.11 -13.09
C ILE A 226 -10.04 -7.45 -11.72
N ASN A 227 -10.72 -6.51 -11.06
CA ASN A 227 -11.49 -6.75 -9.83
C ASN A 227 -12.95 -7.09 -10.12
N GLY A 228 -13.37 -7.05 -11.38
CA GLY A 228 -14.70 -7.38 -11.86
C GLY A 228 -15.00 -8.86 -11.99
N LEU A 229 -14.05 -9.74 -11.66
CA LEU A 229 -14.24 -11.18 -11.77
C LEU A 229 -15.11 -11.71 -10.62
N MET A 230 -16.02 -12.62 -10.96
CA MET A 230 -16.87 -13.32 -10.01
C MET A 230 -16.67 -14.83 -10.12
N PHE A 231 -16.53 -15.52 -9.00
CA PHE A 231 -16.33 -16.97 -8.98
C PHE A 231 -17.41 -17.65 -8.15
N ASN A 232 -18.13 -18.58 -8.77
CA ASN A 232 -19.05 -19.46 -8.07
C ASN A 232 -18.35 -20.80 -7.77
N PRO A 233 -18.03 -21.10 -6.50
CA PRO A 233 -17.28 -22.30 -6.13
C PRO A 233 -18.07 -23.60 -6.30
N TYR A 234 -19.38 -23.52 -6.52
CA TYR A 234 -20.27 -24.67 -6.63
C TYR A 234 -20.58 -25.06 -8.06
N SER A 235 -20.88 -24.08 -8.92
CA SER A 235 -20.95 -24.32 -10.38
C SER A 235 -19.55 -24.46 -10.99
N LYS A 236 -18.49 -24.08 -10.27
CA LYS A 236 -17.10 -24.08 -10.73
C LYS A 236 -16.90 -23.18 -11.96
N LEU A 237 -17.61 -22.06 -11.98
CA LEU A 237 -17.55 -21.09 -13.08
C LEU A 237 -17.01 -19.75 -12.58
N VAL A 238 -16.12 -19.16 -13.38
CA VAL A 238 -15.67 -17.78 -13.25
C VAL A 238 -16.33 -16.95 -14.34
N TYR A 239 -16.97 -15.86 -13.93
CA TYR A 239 -17.64 -14.92 -14.80
C TYR A 239 -16.77 -13.68 -14.99
N ASP A 240 -16.54 -13.34 -16.25
CA ASP A 240 -15.88 -12.10 -16.66
C ASP A 240 -16.79 -11.32 -17.62
N TYR A 241 -17.41 -10.28 -17.10
CA TYR A 241 -18.30 -9.42 -17.87
C TYR A 241 -17.61 -8.14 -18.39
N LEU A 242 -16.37 -7.87 -17.96
CA LEU A 242 -15.69 -6.58 -18.17
C LEU A 242 -14.37 -6.71 -18.93
N GLY A 243 -13.96 -7.92 -19.32
CA GLY A 243 -12.67 -8.18 -19.95
C GLY A 243 -11.50 -8.20 -18.96
N GLY A 244 -11.76 -8.48 -17.68
CA GLY A 244 -10.74 -8.56 -16.63
C GLY A 244 -9.69 -9.64 -16.92
N MET A 245 -10.07 -10.75 -17.55
CA MET A 245 -9.15 -11.83 -17.93
C MET A 245 -8.12 -11.37 -18.97
N GLU A 246 -8.56 -10.57 -19.94
CA GLU A 246 -7.69 -10.02 -20.98
C GLU A 246 -6.72 -8.98 -20.39
N ASP A 247 -7.19 -8.18 -19.44
CA ASP A 247 -6.32 -7.23 -18.73
C ASP A 247 -5.32 -7.91 -17.79
N ILE A 248 -5.68 -9.05 -17.17
CA ILE A 248 -4.74 -9.88 -16.42
C ILE A 248 -3.66 -10.43 -17.37
N LYS A 249 -4.06 -10.99 -18.52
CA LYS A 249 -3.14 -11.52 -19.54
C LYS A 249 -2.17 -10.45 -20.04
N ASN A 250 -2.67 -9.25 -20.28
CA ASN A 250 -1.87 -8.11 -20.74
C ASN A 250 -1.19 -7.32 -19.60
N SER A 251 -1.27 -7.80 -18.36
CA SER A 251 -0.69 -7.16 -17.16
C SER A 251 -1.05 -5.67 -17.05
N LYS A 252 -2.34 -5.35 -17.23
CA LYS A 252 -2.84 -3.98 -17.36
C LYS A 252 -3.85 -3.65 -16.27
N VAL A 253 -3.67 -2.50 -15.63
CA VAL A 253 -4.69 -1.91 -14.74
C VAL A 253 -5.52 -0.92 -15.55
N ARG A 254 -6.82 -1.22 -15.70
CA ARG A 254 -7.81 -0.39 -16.38
C ARG A 254 -9.03 -0.22 -15.48
N THR A 255 -9.58 0.99 -15.43
CA THR A 255 -10.83 1.29 -14.72
C THR A 255 -12.04 0.68 -15.45
N VAL A 256 -13.11 0.38 -14.72
CA VAL A 256 -14.34 -0.17 -15.33
C VAL A 256 -15.04 0.88 -16.20
N ILE A 257 -15.19 2.08 -15.65
CA ILE A 257 -15.66 3.28 -16.35
C ILE A 257 -14.46 4.16 -16.72
N PRO A 258 -14.64 5.18 -17.58
CA PRO A 258 -13.57 6.13 -17.91
C PRO A 258 -12.84 6.68 -16.67
N ALA A 259 -11.52 6.71 -16.74
CA ALA A 259 -10.66 6.86 -15.55
C ALA A 259 -10.85 8.21 -14.85
N ASN A 260 -11.08 9.28 -15.61
CA ASN A 260 -11.38 10.61 -15.07
C ASN A 260 -12.65 10.59 -14.21
N MET A 261 -13.75 10.01 -14.72
CA MET A 261 -15.00 9.90 -13.96
C MET A 261 -14.83 9.04 -12.71
N SER A 262 -14.20 7.87 -12.86
CA SER A 262 -13.95 6.95 -11.73
C SER A 262 -13.18 7.60 -10.60
N PHE A 263 -12.12 8.35 -10.90
CA PHE A 263 -11.28 8.98 -9.89
C PHE A 263 -11.88 10.27 -9.32
N SER A 264 -12.74 10.94 -10.09
CA SER A 264 -13.52 12.09 -9.61
C SER A 264 -14.59 11.67 -8.60
N GLU A 265 -15.24 10.52 -8.83
CA GLU A 265 -16.20 9.92 -7.87
C GLU A 265 -15.54 9.51 -6.55
N ASP A 266 -14.38 8.84 -6.64
CA ASP A 266 -13.61 8.37 -5.49
C ASP A 266 -12.11 8.44 -5.76
N CYS A 267 -11.46 9.50 -5.25
CA CYS A 267 -10.03 9.70 -5.43
C CYS A 267 -9.17 8.65 -4.70
N ALA A 268 -9.72 7.88 -3.75
CA ALA A 268 -8.99 6.75 -3.15
C ALA A 268 -8.68 5.65 -4.19
N ARG A 269 -9.44 5.59 -5.30
CA ARG A 269 -9.15 4.69 -6.42
C ARG A 269 -7.81 5.00 -7.09
N ILE A 270 -7.28 6.23 -7.00
CA ILE A 270 -5.93 6.57 -7.49
C ILE A 270 -4.87 5.79 -6.69
N LEU A 271 -4.92 5.88 -5.36
CA LEU A 271 -3.99 5.13 -4.50
C LEU A 271 -4.18 3.62 -4.65
N ARG A 272 -5.42 3.17 -4.81
CA ARG A 272 -5.72 1.76 -5.06
C ARG A 272 -5.17 1.28 -6.42
N ALA A 273 -5.18 2.11 -7.47
CA ALA A 273 -4.53 1.84 -8.75
C ALA A 273 -3.02 1.65 -8.56
N ILE A 274 -2.34 2.57 -7.87
CA ILE A 274 -0.90 2.47 -7.56
C ILE A 274 -0.59 1.19 -6.81
N ARG A 275 -1.35 0.91 -5.75
CA ARG A 275 -1.21 -0.30 -4.94
C ARG A 275 -1.33 -1.58 -5.77
N ILE A 276 -2.37 -1.67 -6.60
CA ILE A 276 -2.59 -2.87 -7.44
C ILE A 276 -1.48 -3.02 -8.48
N ALA A 277 -1.09 -1.93 -9.14
CA ALA A 277 0.00 -1.94 -10.11
C ALA A 277 1.33 -2.37 -9.47
N ALA A 278 1.67 -1.82 -8.31
CA ALA A 278 2.89 -2.17 -7.57
C ALA A 278 2.92 -3.65 -7.20
N ARG A 279 1.86 -4.13 -6.54
CA ARG A 279 1.78 -5.51 -6.04
C ARG A 279 1.75 -6.57 -7.16
N LEU A 280 1.12 -6.24 -8.28
CA LEU A 280 0.99 -7.18 -9.40
C LEU A 280 2.11 -7.06 -10.44
N GLY A 281 2.87 -5.97 -10.44
CA GLY A 281 3.81 -5.64 -11.52
C GLY A 281 3.11 -5.18 -12.81
N PHE A 282 1.88 -4.67 -12.70
CA PHE A 282 1.05 -4.30 -13.86
C PHE A 282 1.32 -2.86 -14.29
N ARG A 283 1.10 -2.60 -15.58
CA ARG A 283 1.17 -1.25 -16.16
C ARG A 283 -0.23 -0.64 -16.23
N PHE A 284 -0.34 0.68 -16.15
CA PHE A 284 -1.61 1.34 -16.40
C PHE A 284 -1.96 1.36 -17.89
N SER A 285 -3.25 1.37 -18.20
CA SER A 285 -3.72 1.83 -19.50
C SER A 285 -3.29 3.28 -19.77
N LYS A 286 -3.23 3.70 -21.05
CA LYS A 286 -2.85 5.08 -21.40
C LYS A 286 -3.76 6.10 -20.73
N GLU A 287 -5.07 5.87 -20.81
CA GLU A 287 -6.10 6.70 -20.18
C GLU A 287 -5.95 6.72 -18.65
N THR A 288 -5.85 5.54 -18.03
CA THR A 288 -5.69 5.43 -16.56
C THR A 288 -4.41 6.14 -16.09
N ALA A 289 -3.29 5.99 -16.81
CA ALA A 289 -2.03 6.64 -16.49
C ALA A 289 -2.14 8.18 -16.57
N TYR A 290 -2.83 8.68 -17.59
CA TYR A 290 -3.08 10.11 -17.75
C TYR A 290 -3.92 10.64 -16.58
N SER A 291 -5.07 10.01 -16.29
CA SER A 291 -5.96 10.46 -15.21
C SER A 291 -5.34 10.33 -13.81
N VAL A 292 -4.50 9.32 -13.56
CA VAL A 292 -3.75 9.21 -12.30
C VAL A 292 -2.82 10.42 -12.09
N LYS A 293 -2.15 10.88 -13.16
CA LYS A 293 -1.25 12.04 -13.09
C LYS A 293 -2.04 13.34 -12.95
N ASP A 294 -3.05 13.51 -13.79
CA ASP A 294 -3.87 14.73 -13.87
C ASP A 294 -4.62 15.00 -12.56
N LEU A 295 -5.17 13.95 -11.95
CA LEU A 295 -5.95 14.04 -10.71
C LEU A 295 -5.12 13.75 -9.45
N ALA A 296 -3.79 13.71 -9.51
CA ALA A 296 -2.95 13.30 -8.38
C ALA A 296 -3.21 14.15 -7.11
N SER A 297 -3.35 15.47 -7.26
CA SER A 297 -3.62 16.41 -6.16
C SER A 297 -4.95 16.15 -5.45
N SER A 298 -5.91 15.53 -6.13
CA SER A 298 -7.23 15.21 -5.56
C SER A 298 -7.17 14.25 -4.37
N VAL A 299 -6.08 13.49 -4.24
CA VAL A 299 -5.82 12.57 -3.12
C VAL A 299 -5.74 13.31 -1.79
N LEU A 300 -5.33 14.58 -1.78
CA LEU A 300 -5.27 15.39 -0.56
C LEU A 300 -6.67 15.66 0.06
N ARG A 301 -7.76 15.44 -0.69
CA ARG A 301 -9.13 15.54 -0.16
C ARG A 301 -9.56 14.35 0.70
N LEU A 302 -8.79 13.26 0.68
CA LEU A 302 -9.09 12.07 1.48
C LEU A 302 -8.84 12.36 2.95
N ASP A 303 -9.60 11.71 3.83
CA ASP A 303 -9.30 11.76 5.25
C ASP A 303 -7.94 11.11 5.55
N LYS A 304 -7.22 11.65 6.54
CA LYS A 304 -5.89 11.17 6.96
C LYS A 304 -5.89 9.67 7.27
N GLY A 305 -7.00 9.13 7.80
CA GLY A 305 -7.16 7.70 8.09
C GLY A 305 -7.20 6.84 6.82
N ARG A 306 -7.93 7.27 5.79
CA ARG A 306 -7.95 6.61 4.48
C ARG A 306 -6.60 6.63 3.79
N ILE A 307 -5.89 7.76 3.85
CA ILE A 307 -4.52 7.86 3.32
C ILE A 307 -3.60 6.88 4.03
N LEU A 308 -3.60 6.88 5.37
CA LEU A 308 -2.81 5.94 6.17
C LEU A 308 -3.11 4.49 5.81
N MET A 309 -4.39 4.14 5.62
CA MET A 309 -4.80 2.78 5.26
C MET A 309 -4.24 2.37 3.89
N GLU A 310 -4.34 3.21 2.87
CA GLU A 310 -3.79 2.90 1.53
C GLU A 310 -2.27 2.86 1.54
N MET A 311 -1.60 3.77 2.26
CA MET A 311 -0.15 3.74 2.47
C MET A 311 0.30 2.47 3.18
N ASN A 312 -0.45 2.03 4.21
CA ASN A 312 -0.16 0.79 4.90
C ASN A 312 -0.28 -0.42 3.97
N TYR A 313 -1.31 -0.47 3.12
CA TYR A 313 -1.42 -1.56 2.15
C TYR A 313 -0.29 -1.59 1.11
N MET A 314 0.27 -0.42 0.77
CA MET A 314 1.41 -0.32 -0.15
C MET A 314 2.72 -0.77 0.52
N LEU A 315 2.96 -0.33 1.76
CA LEU A 315 4.27 -0.48 2.42
C LEU A 315 4.39 -1.71 3.34
N ALA A 316 3.28 -2.31 3.76
CA ALA A 316 3.30 -3.39 4.75
C ALA A 316 2.97 -4.79 4.20
N TYR A 317 2.74 -4.94 2.88
CA TYR A 317 2.23 -6.18 2.27
C TYR A 317 3.15 -6.77 1.18
N GLY A 318 4.43 -6.36 1.15
CA GLY A 318 5.44 -6.93 0.25
C GLY A 318 5.47 -6.31 -1.15
N SER A 319 5.19 -5.01 -1.27
CA SER A 319 5.33 -4.27 -2.52
C SER A 319 5.75 -2.82 -2.31
N ALA A 320 6.40 -2.52 -1.19
CA ALA A 320 6.74 -1.19 -0.74
C ALA A 320 7.67 -0.45 -1.71
N GLU A 321 8.72 -1.11 -2.19
CA GLU A 321 9.71 -0.51 -3.09
C GLU A 321 9.07 -0.12 -4.43
N ASN A 322 8.32 -1.05 -5.03
CA ASN A 322 7.54 -0.81 -6.24
C ASN A 322 6.47 0.28 -6.05
N SER A 323 5.83 0.33 -4.88
CA SER A 323 4.86 1.38 -4.54
C SER A 323 5.52 2.75 -4.49
N LEU A 324 6.67 2.91 -3.81
CA LEU A 324 7.39 4.18 -3.76
C LEU A 324 7.82 4.65 -5.15
N ARG A 325 8.30 3.74 -6.02
CA ARG A 325 8.64 4.08 -7.41
C ARG A 325 7.44 4.57 -8.19
N LEU A 326 6.28 3.93 -8.05
CA LEU A 326 5.06 4.36 -8.76
C LEU A 326 4.52 5.69 -8.20
N LEU A 327 4.54 5.89 -6.88
CA LEU A 327 4.19 7.17 -6.27
C LEU A 327 5.10 8.28 -6.81
N TRP A 328 6.41 8.03 -6.89
CA TRP A 328 7.36 8.99 -7.47
C TRP A 328 7.05 9.26 -8.93
N LYS A 329 6.90 8.21 -9.76
CA LYS A 329 6.63 8.31 -11.20
C LYS A 329 5.41 9.16 -11.55
N PHE A 330 4.37 9.11 -10.72
CA PHE A 330 3.09 9.79 -10.95
C PHE A 330 2.91 11.09 -10.18
N GLY A 331 3.92 11.57 -9.44
CA GLY A 331 3.80 12.85 -8.70
C GLY A 331 3.09 12.75 -7.35
N LEU A 332 2.76 11.54 -6.90
CA LEU A 332 2.04 11.33 -5.64
C LEU A 332 2.97 11.32 -4.42
N LEU A 333 4.25 10.98 -4.61
CA LEU A 333 5.20 10.94 -3.49
C LEU A 333 5.41 12.32 -2.86
N GLU A 334 5.41 13.39 -3.66
CA GLU A 334 5.55 14.78 -3.17
C GLU A 334 4.36 15.26 -2.38
N LEU A 335 3.19 14.67 -2.63
CA LEU A 335 1.97 14.99 -1.91
C LEU A 335 1.91 14.22 -0.59
N LEU A 336 2.28 12.93 -0.62
CA LEU A 336 2.08 12.01 0.51
C LEU A 336 3.28 11.93 1.46
N LEU A 337 4.50 11.97 0.94
CA LEU A 337 5.75 11.83 1.70
C LEU A 337 6.76 12.89 1.21
N PRO A 338 6.50 14.20 1.44
CA PRO A 338 7.31 15.29 0.88
C PRO A 338 8.79 15.21 1.26
N ILE A 339 9.10 14.80 2.50
CA ILE A 339 10.48 14.62 3.00
C ILE A 339 11.24 13.57 2.17
N GLN A 340 10.61 12.43 1.89
CA GLN A 340 11.20 11.37 1.09
C GLN A 340 11.29 11.76 -0.40
N ALA A 341 10.33 12.55 -0.89
CA ALA A 341 10.40 13.11 -2.23
C ALA A 341 11.60 14.07 -2.39
N ALA A 342 11.83 14.93 -1.40
CA ALA A 342 12.98 15.84 -1.38
C ALA A 342 14.31 15.08 -1.43
N TYR A 343 14.40 13.97 -0.69
CA TYR A 343 15.55 13.07 -0.76
C TYR A 343 15.75 12.50 -2.19
N PHE A 344 14.69 12.02 -2.86
CA PHE A 344 14.81 11.54 -4.24
C PHE A 344 15.34 12.62 -5.18
N VAL A 345 14.88 13.85 -5.03
CA VAL A 345 15.37 14.97 -5.86
C VAL A 345 16.83 15.28 -5.55
N SER A 346 17.22 15.31 -4.27
CA SER A 346 18.62 15.59 -3.85
C SER A 346 19.63 14.57 -4.41
N GLN A 347 19.19 13.32 -4.61
CA GLN A 347 19.98 12.24 -5.21
C GLN A 347 19.94 12.23 -6.75
N GLY A 348 19.34 13.27 -7.37
CA GLY A 348 19.16 13.36 -8.82
C GLY A 348 18.25 12.28 -9.40
N PHE A 349 17.34 11.72 -8.61
CA PHE A 349 16.52 10.57 -8.98
C PHE A 349 15.36 10.98 -9.90
N ARG A 350 15.44 10.61 -11.19
CA ARG A 350 14.40 10.95 -12.17
C ARG A 350 13.12 10.12 -11.95
N ARG A 351 11.97 10.63 -12.41
CA ARG A 351 10.64 9.96 -12.26
C ARG A 351 10.55 8.54 -12.81
N ARG A 352 11.41 8.19 -13.77
CA ARG A 352 11.46 6.87 -14.44
C ARG A 352 12.78 6.17 -14.19
N ASP A 353 13.52 6.60 -13.18
CA ASP A 353 14.81 6.02 -12.85
C ASP A 353 14.63 4.57 -12.36
N LYS A 354 15.57 3.72 -12.79
CA LYS A 354 15.64 2.30 -12.42
C LYS A 354 16.74 2.02 -11.40
N ARG A 355 17.61 3.00 -11.12
CA ARG A 355 18.64 2.89 -10.09
C ARG A 355 18.00 2.60 -8.73
N SER A 356 18.78 2.07 -7.81
CA SER A 356 18.42 1.95 -6.40
C SER A 356 19.06 3.10 -5.60
N ASN A 357 18.59 3.27 -4.38
CA ASN A 357 19.17 4.11 -3.34
C ASN A 357 18.90 3.44 -1.98
N MET A 358 19.43 3.98 -0.88
CA MET A 358 19.33 3.31 0.43
C MET A 358 17.88 3.08 0.85
N LEU A 359 17.00 4.09 0.66
CA LEU A 359 15.58 3.97 0.98
C LEU A 359 14.90 2.83 0.22
N LEU A 360 15.09 2.79 -1.09
CA LEU A 360 14.51 1.76 -1.95
C LEU A 360 15.09 0.37 -1.62
N ALA A 361 16.38 0.28 -1.31
CA ALA A 361 17.02 -0.97 -0.89
C ALA A 361 16.46 -1.50 0.43
N MET A 362 16.23 -0.64 1.43
CA MET A 362 15.56 -1.03 2.69
C MET A 362 14.16 -1.59 2.42
N PHE A 363 13.37 -0.91 1.59
CA PHE A 363 12.03 -1.39 1.26
C PHE A 363 12.02 -2.64 0.40
N ALA A 364 13.01 -2.82 -0.49
CA ALA A 364 13.17 -4.06 -1.25
C ALA A 364 13.52 -5.24 -0.33
N ASN A 365 14.38 -5.02 0.67
CA ASN A 365 14.70 -6.02 1.69
C ASN A 365 13.50 -6.32 2.60
N LEU A 366 12.70 -5.31 2.95
CA LEU A 366 11.43 -5.51 3.64
C LEU A 366 10.47 -6.37 2.81
N ASP A 367 10.35 -6.09 1.50
CA ASP A 367 9.44 -6.81 0.61
C ASP A 367 9.78 -8.30 0.48
N LYS A 368 11.06 -8.69 0.59
CA LYS A 368 11.48 -10.10 0.63
C LYS A 368 10.93 -10.86 1.84
N LEU A 369 10.61 -10.16 2.93
CA LEU A 369 10.14 -10.76 4.19
C LEU A 369 8.62 -10.81 4.29
N LEU A 370 7.92 -9.95 3.57
CA LEU A 370 6.47 -9.75 3.68
C LEU A 370 5.71 -10.37 2.50
N ALA A 371 4.41 -10.57 2.70
CA ALA A 371 3.50 -11.01 1.64
C ALA A 371 2.06 -10.59 1.99
N PRO A 372 1.09 -10.68 1.06
CA PRO A 372 -0.29 -10.31 1.35
C PRO A 372 -0.92 -11.00 2.56
N ASN A 373 -0.56 -12.26 2.80
CA ASN A 373 -0.99 -13.06 3.95
C ASN A 373 -0.05 -13.00 5.16
N ARG A 374 1.04 -12.24 5.06
CA ARG A 374 2.10 -12.07 6.06
C ARG A 374 2.51 -10.59 6.14
N PRO A 375 1.58 -9.68 6.50
CA PRO A 375 1.88 -8.26 6.56
C PRO A 375 2.66 -7.89 7.82
N CYS A 376 3.18 -6.66 7.86
CA CYS A 376 3.72 -6.06 9.09
C CYS A 376 2.79 -4.97 9.65
N HIS A 377 2.99 -4.63 10.93
CA HIS A 377 2.38 -3.45 11.53
C HIS A 377 2.98 -2.16 10.94
N ASN A 378 2.18 -1.09 10.85
CA ASN A 378 2.60 0.16 10.21
C ASN A 378 3.78 0.88 10.89
N SER A 379 3.98 0.66 12.18
CA SER A 379 5.12 1.20 12.93
C SER A 379 6.47 0.75 12.37
N LEU A 380 6.55 -0.41 11.70
CA LEU A 380 7.80 -0.88 11.11
C LEU A 380 8.24 0.02 9.95
N TRP A 381 7.37 0.24 8.95
CA TRP A 381 7.73 1.07 7.80
C TRP A 381 7.85 2.55 8.17
N VAL A 382 7.07 3.06 9.12
CA VAL A 382 7.26 4.43 9.66
C VAL A 382 8.62 4.54 10.36
N GLY A 383 9.01 3.53 11.13
CA GLY A 383 10.33 3.46 11.76
C GLY A 383 11.48 3.44 10.74
N ILE A 384 11.32 2.71 9.63
CA ILE A 384 12.29 2.70 8.52
C ILE A 384 12.41 4.09 7.88
N LEU A 385 11.29 4.78 7.63
CA LEU A 385 11.30 6.14 7.09
C LEU A 385 12.02 7.13 8.01
N ALA A 386 11.75 7.08 9.32
CA ALA A 386 12.39 7.94 10.31
C ALA A 386 13.89 7.63 10.44
N PHE A 387 14.25 6.34 10.45
CA PHE A 387 15.64 5.90 10.50
C PHE A 387 16.44 6.37 9.28
N HIS A 388 15.92 6.13 8.08
CA HIS A 388 16.55 6.60 6.85
C HIS A 388 16.69 8.14 6.86
N GLN A 389 15.65 8.87 7.28
CA GLN A 389 15.70 10.33 7.35
C GLN A 389 16.74 10.84 8.35
N ALA A 390 17.00 10.12 9.44
CA ALA A 390 18.07 10.45 10.37
C ALA A 390 19.45 10.33 9.71
N LEU A 391 19.69 9.24 8.95
CA LEU A 391 20.94 9.05 8.22
C LEU A 391 21.14 10.06 7.08
N VAL A 392 20.06 10.46 6.39
CA VAL A 392 20.12 11.51 5.36
C VAL A 392 20.55 12.85 5.95
N ARG A 393 20.08 13.19 7.17
CA ARG A 393 20.43 14.46 7.83
C ARG A 393 21.84 14.43 8.41
N GLN A 394 22.25 13.29 8.92
CA GLN A 394 23.55 13.08 9.54
C GLN A 394 24.05 11.68 9.17
N PRO A 395 24.83 11.57 8.09
CA PRO A 395 25.44 10.31 7.69
C PRO A 395 26.24 9.71 8.85
N ARG A 396 26.23 8.37 8.96
CA ARG A 396 26.87 7.66 10.08
C ARG A 396 27.86 6.62 9.60
N ASP A 397 28.81 6.32 10.48
CA ASP A 397 29.69 5.17 10.30
C ASP A 397 28.87 3.86 10.22
N PRO A 398 29.15 2.96 9.27
CA PRO A 398 28.49 1.66 9.15
C PRO A 398 28.52 0.82 10.44
N LEU A 399 29.58 0.93 11.25
CA LEU A 399 29.71 0.26 12.54
C LEU A 399 28.74 0.82 13.58
N VAL A 400 28.54 2.15 13.62
CA VAL A 400 27.52 2.80 14.47
C VAL A 400 26.13 2.28 14.10
N VAL A 401 25.84 2.18 12.79
CA VAL A 401 24.57 1.62 12.30
C VAL A 401 24.42 0.13 12.67
N ALA A 402 25.49 -0.66 12.57
CA ALA A 402 25.50 -2.07 12.96
C ALA A 402 25.20 -2.24 14.46
N ILE A 403 25.88 -1.49 15.33
CA ILE A 403 25.69 -1.55 16.78
C ILE A 403 24.28 -1.09 17.15
N PHE A 404 23.80 0.00 16.55
CA PHE A 404 22.44 0.50 16.76
C PHE A 404 21.39 -0.58 16.43
N THR A 405 21.53 -1.25 15.28
CA THR A 405 20.58 -2.29 14.85
C THR A 405 20.65 -3.56 15.71
N LEU A 406 21.85 -3.98 16.12
CA LEU A 406 22.05 -5.11 17.02
C LEU A 406 21.51 -4.81 18.42
N ALA A 407 21.73 -3.59 18.94
CA ALA A 407 21.17 -3.15 20.21
C ALA A 407 19.65 -3.16 20.18
N LEU A 408 19.02 -2.71 19.09
CA LEU A 408 17.57 -2.83 18.92
C LEU A 408 17.10 -4.29 18.95
N HIS A 409 17.83 -5.18 18.29
CA HIS A 409 17.49 -6.60 18.26
C HIS A 409 17.58 -7.25 19.66
N ASN A 410 18.64 -6.96 20.40
CA ASN A 410 18.94 -7.52 21.72
C ASN A 410 18.28 -6.73 22.88
N GLY A 411 17.33 -5.85 22.58
CA GLY A 411 16.53 -5.16 23.59
C GLY A 411 17.28 -4.09 24.38
N GLY A 412 18.32 -3.49 23.81
CA GLY A 412 19.09 -2.39 24.39
C GLY A 412 20.41 -2.79 25.02
N ASN A 413 20.88 -4.03 24.85
CA ASN A 413 22.20 -4.45 25.34
C ASN A 413 23.31 -3.95 24.41
N LEU A 414 23.85 -2.76 24.71
CA LEU A 414 24.89 -2.12 23.90
C LEU A 414 26.23 -2.85 23.94
N SER A 415 26.64 -3.41 25.10
CA SER A 415 27.92 -4.13 25.22
C SER A 415 27.94 -5.37 24.32
N GLU A 416 26.88 -6.17 24.37
CA GLU A 416 26.74 -7.34 23.49
C GLU A 416 26.67 -6.93 22.01
N ALA A 417 25.99 -5.83 21.70
CA ALA A 417 25.92 -5.31 20.33
C ALA A 417 27.29 -4.88 19.79
N VAL A 418 28.13 -4.25 20.63
CA VAL A 418 29.51 -3.88 20.28
C VAL A 418 30.36 -5.13 20.02
N ASP A 419 30.29 -6.13 20.89
CA ASP A 419 31.06 -7.36 20.76
C ASP A 419 30.72 -8.13 19.47
N ILE A 420 29.43 -8.20 19.13
CA ILE A 420 28.96 -8.80 17.89
C ILE A 420 29.39 -7.95 16.69
N ALA A 421 29.27 -6.63 16.77
CA ALA A 421 29.60 -5.73 15.66
C ALA A 421 31.10 -5.77 15.30
N LYS A 422 31.98 -5.86 16.30
CA LYS A 422 33.44 -6.00 16.10
C LYS A 422 33.81 -7.31 15.37
N LYS A 423 32.96 -8.34 15.42
CA LYS A 423 33.15 -9.61 14.69
C LYS A 423 32.70 -9.53 13.22
N ILE A 424 32.07 -8.44 12.78
CA ILE A 424 31.60 -8.31 11.39
C ILE A 424 32.80 -8.10 10.48
N THR A 425 33.08 -9.08 9.62
CA THR A 425 34.17 -9.03 8.64
C THR A 425 33.71 -8.65 7.23
N HIS A 426 32.39 -8.55 7.01
CA HIS A 426 31.82 -8.21 5.72
C HIS A 426 31.94 -6.71 5.41
N SER A 427 32.26 -6.39 4.15
CA SER A 427 32.24 -5.02 3.65
C SER A 427 30.82 -4.46 3.65
N HIS A 428 30.69 -3.21 4.07
CA HIS A 428 29.44 -2.45 3.89
C HIS A 428 29.29 -2.02 2.42
N ASP A 429 28.08 -1.67 2.02
CA ASP A 429 27.79 -1.08 0.72
C ASP A 429 28.16 0.42 0.72
N GLY A 430 29.35 0.73 0.20
CA GLY A 430 29.86 2.10 0.09
C GLY A 430 29.18 2.96 -0.98
N SER A 431 28.14 2.45 -1.67
CA SER A 431 27.41 3.24 -2.68
C SER A 431 26.41 4.23 -2.07
N TYR A 432 26.11 4.12 -0.77
CA TYR A 432 25.13 4.96 -0.08
C TYR A 432 25.78 6.21 0.52
N SER A 433 25.30 7.40 0.11
CA SER A 433 25.71 8.70 0.65
C SER A 433 25.39 8.93 2.14
N GLU A 434 24.51 8.10 2.68
CA GLU A 434 24.03 8.08 4.05
C GLU A 434 24.99 7.38 5.01
N LEU A 435 25.98 6.66 4.46
CA LEU A 435 27.02 5.97 5.20
C LEU A 435 28.35 6.71 5.00
N LEU A 436 29.07 6.93 6.10
CA LEU A 436 30.41 7.50 6.08
C LEU A 436 31.44 6.41 5.75
N GLU A 437 32.62 6.85 5.29
CA GLU A 437 33.78 5.98 5.25
C GLU A 437 34.11 5.47 6.67
N PRO A 438 34.39 4.17 6.86
CA PRO A 438 34.63 3.59 8.19
C PRO A 438 35.77 4.30 8.92
N GLN A 439 35.49 4.74 10.14
CA GLN A 439 36.43 5.41 11.02
C GLN A 439 37.09 4.42 11.98
N LYS A 440 38.32 4.73 12.41
CA LYS A 440 38.95 4.04 13.53
C LYS A 440 38.49 4.70 14.83
N TRP A 441 37.90 3.90 15.71
CA TRP A 441 37.41 4.36 17.00
C TRP A 441 38.47 4.09 18.07
N ASP A 442 39.04 5.15 18.63
CA ASP A 442 40.08 5.06 19.66
C ASP A 442 39.50 4.75 21.05
N ALA A 443 38.29 5.27 21.34
CA ALA A 443 37.57 5.05 22.59
C ALA A 443 36.17 4.46 22.33
N GLU A 444 35.85 3.37 23.03
CA GLU A 444 34.52 2.74 22.96
C GLU A 444 33.40 3.68 23.46
N GLY A 445 33.72 4.61 24.37
CA GLY A 445 32.78 5.61 24.87
C GLY A 445 32.24 6.54 23.78
N ASP A 446 33.10 6.98 22.85
CA ASP A 446 32.71 7.86 21.75
C ASP A 446 31.79 7.12 20.77
N LEU A 447 32.12 5.85 20.47
CA LEU A 447 31.30 4.97 19.63
C LEU A 447 29.90 4.79 20.21
N LEU A 448 29.79 4.52 21.51
CA LEU A 448 28.52 4.37 22.20
C LEU A 448 27.73 5.69 22.26
N SER A 449 28.42 6.82 22.45
CA SER A 449 27.80 8.15 22.40
C SER A 449 27.15 8.39 21.04
N ASP A 450 27.84 8.05 19.95
CA ASP A 450 27.34 8.20 18.59
C ASP A 450 26.13 7.29 18.29
N VAL A 451 26.11 6.08 18.85
CA VAL A 451 24.94 5.17 18.76
C VAL A 451 23.72 5.76 19.50
N ILE A 452 23.92 6.35 20.67
CA ILE A 452 22.85 7.01 21.44
C ILE A 452 22.38 8.29 20.74
N ASP A 453 23.29 9.03 20.13
CA ASP A 453 22.99 10.21 19.33
C ASP A 453 22.17 9.84 18.10
N LEU A 454 22.52 8.76 17.38
CA LEU A 454 21.72 8.23 16.28
C LEU A 454 20.28 7.91 16.73
N ALA A 455 20.08 7.28 17.89
CA ALA A 455 18.74 7.04 18.43
C ALA A 455 17.96 8.36 18.65
N SER A 456 18.64 9.42 19.07
CA SER A 456 18.07 10.75 19.23
C SER A 456 17.76 11.41 17.88
N SER A 457 18.64 11.26 16.88
CA SER A 457 18.42 11.71 15.49
C SER A 457 17.17 11.05 14.87
N VAL A 458 16.93 9.76 15.13
CA VAL A 458 15.72 9.06 14.67
C VAL A 458 14.45 9.65 15.29
N GLY A 459 14.48 9.96 16.59
CA GLY A 459 13.38 10.65 17.26
C GLY A 459 13.10 12.04 16.66
N SER A 460 14.14 12.83 16.43
CA SER A 460 14.04 14.14 15.79
C SER A 460 13.53 14.05 14.34
N ALA A 461 13.96 13.04 13.58
CA ALA A 461 13.48 12.78 12.23
C ALA A 461 11.99 12.43 12.22
N LEU A 462 11.56 11.56 13.13
CA LEU A 462 10.14 11.22 13.30
C LEU A 462 9.30 12.45 13.67
N SER A 463 9.78 13.29 14.60
CA SER A 463 9.12 14.54 14.98
C SER A 463 8.93 15.45 13.78
N SER A 464 9.94 15.58 12.91
CA SER A 464 9.82 16.38 11.69
C SER A 464 8.83 15.82 10.68
N MET A 465 8.71 14.49 10.58
CA MET A 465 7.73 13.85 9.70
C MET A 465 6.29 14.01 10.19
N THR A 466 6.11 14.43 11.45
CA THR A 466 4.80 14.67 12.07
C THR A 466 4.49 16.15 12.31
N ASP A 467 5.35 17.05 11.86
CA ASP A 467 5.20 18.49 11.99
C ASP A 467 4.76 19.09 10.64
N GLU A 468 3.56 19.68 10.60
CA GLU A 468 2.96 20.20 9.37
C GLU A 468 3.81 21.32 8.75
N HIS A 469 4.48 22.14 9.56
CA HIS A 469 5.34 23.22 9.07
C HIS A 469 6.60 22.66 8.40
N LEU A 470 7.30 21.72 9.05
CA LEU A 470 8.50 21.11 8.49
C LEU A 470 8.19 20.27 7.24
N VAL A 471 7.04 19.58 7.22
CA VAL A 471 6.58 18.84 6.03
C VAL A 471 6.28 19.79 4.88
N SER A 472 5.62 20.93 5.14
CA SER A 472 5.33 21.94 4.11
C SER A 472 6.60 22.53 3.47
N GLN A 473 7.68 22.62 4.24
CA GLN A 473 8.96 23.16 3.80
C GLN A 473 9.85 22.15 3.07
N ALA A 474 9.56 20.85 3.17
CA ALA A 474 10.42 19.80 2.62
C ALA A 474 10.67 19.97 1.11
N MET A 475 9.66 20.45 0.37
CA MET A 475 9.75 20.67 -1.08
C MET A 475 9.97 22.15 -1.46
N ALA A 476 10.20 23.05 -0.50
CA ALA A 476 10.28 24.50 -0.76
C ALA A 476 11.41 24.89 -1.73
N GLN A 477 12.48 24.11 -1.80
CA GLN A 477 13.60 24.32 -2.72
C GLN A 477 13.26 23.94 -4.18
N TYR A 478 12.06 23.41 -4.44
CA TYR A 478 11.63 22.91 -5.74
C TYR A 478 10.32 23.59 -6.17
N PRO A 479 10.37 24.77 -6.81
CA PRO A 479 9.18 25.58 -7.09
C PRO A 479 8.13 24.92 -8.00
N GLN A 480 8.53 23.90 -8.76
CA GLN A 480 7.63 23.13 -9.64
C GLN A 480 6.92 21.98 -8.91
N ALA A 481 7.31 21.69 -7.67
CA ALA A 481 6.68 20.67 -6.85
C ALA A 481 5.35 21.20 -6.28
N PRO A 482 4.32 20.34 -6.15
CA PRO A 482 3.09 20.74 -5.49
C PRO A 482 3.34 21.00 -3.99
N TYR A 483 2.63 21.99 -3.45
CA TYR A 483 2.61 22.21 -2.01
C TYR A 483 1.83 21.08 -1.30
N SER A 484 2.39 20.59 -0.20
CA SER A 484 1.72 19.64 0.70
C SER A 484 2.26 19.78 2.12
N ASP A 485 1.36 20.00 3.07
CA ASP A 485 1.59 19.98 4.52
C ASP A 485 1.05 18.69 5.16
N LEU A 486 0.76 17.67 4.35
CA LEU A 486 0.05 16.49 4.79
C LEU A 486 0.84 15.67 5.82
N VAL A 487 0.38 15.74 7.07
CA VAL A 487 0.76 14.80 8.14
C VAL A 487 -0.40 13.85 8.42
N PHE A 488 -0.19 12.56 8.14
CA PHE A 488 -1.20 11.51 8.34
C PHE A 488 -0.81 10.44 9.37
N ILE A 489 0.36 10.58 10.04
CA ILE A 489 0.80 9.69 11.11
C ILE A 489 0.08 10.11 12.41
N PRO A 490 -0.78 9.27 13.00
CA PRO A 490 -1.48 9.62 14.23
C PRO A 490 -0.54 9.53 15.44
N LEU A 491 -0.84 10.31 16.50
CA LEU A 491 -0.04 10.35 17.74
C LEU A 491 0.21 8.97 18.34
N GLN A 492 -0.77 8.07 18.32
CA GLN A 492 -0.61 6.69 18.83
C GLN A 492 0.45 5.91 18.06
N LEU A 493 0.53 6.12 16.74
CA LEU A 493 1.54 5.49 15.90
C LEU A 493 2.91 6.12 16.16
N TYR A 494 2.97 7.45 16.24
CA TYR A 494 4.18 8.19 16.62
C TYR A 494 4.79 7.64 17.92
N LEU A 495 4.01 7.60 19.01
CA LEU A 495 4.46 7.11 20.31
C LEU A 495 4.89 5.63 20.29
N ARG A 496 4.29 4.83 19.41
CA ARG A 496 4.68 3.42 19.23
C ARG A 496 6.02 3.31 18.52
N VAL A 497 6.30 4.17 17.55
CA VAL A 497 7.59 4.22 16.84
C VAL A 497 8.69 4.74 17.77
N CYS A 498 8.44 5.75 18.61
CA CYS A 498 9.40 6.18 19.63
C CYS A 498 9.83 5.01 20.53
N ARG A 499 8.85 4.24 21.04
CA ARG A 499 9.09 3.03 21.83
C ARG A 499 9.91 1.95 21.13
N LEU A 500 9.96 1.92 19.78
CA LEU A 500 10.85 1.00 19.08
C LEU A 500 12.31 1.31 19.38
N PHE A 501 12.69 2.59 19.44
CA PHE A 501 14.07 3.05 19.52
C PHE A 501 14.53 3.41 20.94
N GLU A 502 13.61 3.65 21.88
CA GLU A 502 13.91 4.00 23.28
C GLU A 502 14.84 3.01 23.99
N CYS A 503 14.79 1.72 23.64
CA CYS A 503 15.65 0.70 24.26
C CYS A 503 17.15 0.94 24.05
N VAL A 504 17.54 1.64 22.98
CA VAL A 504 18.95 2.00 22.73
C VAL A 504 19.40 3.10 23.69
N ARG A 505 18.50 4.02 24.06
CA ARG A 505 18.82 5.16 24.94
C ARG A 505 18.81 4.79 26.42
N TYR A 506 17.85 3.97 26.84
CA TYR A 506 17.61 3.69 28.26
C TYR A 506 18.09 2.29 28.70
N GLY A 507 18.54 1.46 27.76
CA GLY A 507 18.95 0.07 28.01
C GLY A 507 17.80 -0.76 28.58
N GLN A 508 18.12 -1.87 29.25
CA GLN A 508 17.14 -2.80 29.85
C GLN A 508 16.42 -2.28 31.12
N ARG A 509 16.55 -0.98 31.45
CA ARG A 509 16.00 -0.42 32.70
C ARG A 509 14.46 -0.34 32.71
N GLU A 510 13.81 -0.45 31.55
CA GLU A 510 12.36 -0.59 31.44
C GLU A 510 11.92 -2.05 31.48
N ARG A 511 10.98 -2.38 32.38
CA ARG A 511 10.50 -3.76 32.65
C ARG A 511 9.80 -4.46 31.46
N ASP A 512 9.52 -3.73 30.37
CA ASP A 512 8.77 -4.23 29.20
C ASP A 512 9.66 -4.58 27.98
N LEU A 513 11.00 -4.53 28.12
CA LEU A 513 11.95 -4.79 27.04
C LEU A 513 12.23 -6.29 26.86
N VAL A 514 11.25 -7.00 26.31
CA VAL A 514 11.37 -8.43 26.02
C VAL A 514 12.24 -8.65 24.77
N THR A 515 13.36 -9.34 24.93
CA THR A 515 14.16 -9.83 23.81
C THR A 515 13.42 -10.95 23.09
N LYS A 516 13.51 -10.97 21.75
CA LYS A 516 12.89 -12.03 20.96
C LYS A 516 13.65 -13.34 21.20
N LYS A 517 12.92 -14.41 21.53
CA LYS A 517 13.48 -15.77 21.59
C LYS A 517 13.40 -16.44 20.21
N GLY A 518 14.56 -16.69 19.61
CA GLY A 518 14.70 -17.40 18.33
C GLY A 518 14.58 -16.53 17.07
N CYS A 519 14.94 -17.11 15.92
CA CYS A 519 15.22 -16.35 14.70
C CYS A 519 14.10 -16.39 13.64
N LYS A 520 13.07 -17.22 13.83
CA LYS A 520 11.92 -17.29 12.91
C LYS A 520 10.97 -16.12 13.13
N ILE A 521 10.50 -15.50 12.05
CA ILE A 521 9.56 -14.37 12.14
C ILE A 521 8.17 -14.88 12.57
N ASN A 522 7.64 -14.35 13.67
CA ASN A 522 6.25 -14.57 14.04
C ASN A 522 5.36 -13.53 13.36
N TYR A 523 4.83 -13.86 12.20
CA TYR A 523 4.01 -12.94 11.39
C TYR A 523 2.72 -12.47 12.07
N PHE A 524 2.15 -13.28 12.97
CA PHE A 524 0.96 -12.86 13.73
C PHE A 524 1.32 -11.73 14.69
N THR A 525 2.38 -11.91 15.48
CA THR A 525 2.90 -10.88 16.39
C THR A 525 3.40 -9.65 15.62
N LEU A 526 4.05 -9.84 14.46
CA LEU A 526 4.51 -8.75 13.60
C LEU A 526 3.34 -7.89 13.09
N ALA A 527 2.25 -8.51 12.65
CA ALA A 527 1.05 -7.81 12.17
C ALA A 527 0.32 -7.05 13.29
N GLN A 528 0.32 -7.59 14.51
CA GLN A 528 -0.23 -6.93 15.71
C GLN A 528 0.69 -5.85 16.29
N GLY A 529 1.94 -5.80 15.81
CA GLY A 529 2.95 -4.83 16.19
C GLY A 529 3.66 -5.12 17.50
N GLY A 530 3.88 -6.40 17.83
CA GLY A 530 4.73 -6.75 18.97
C GLY A 530 6.13 -6.15 18.81
N LEU A 531 6.59 -5.39 19.80
CA LEU A 531 7.80 -4.56 19.71
C LEU A 531 9.05 -5.41 19.42
N ALA A 532 9.21 -6.54 20.12
CA ALA A 532 10.34 -7.45 19.91
C ALA A 532 10.44 -7.97 18.47
N GLU A 533 9.28 -8.29 17.87
CA GLU A 533 9.23 -8.80 16.50
C GLU A 533 9.48 -7.68 15.48
N ILE A 534 8.93 -6.49 15.71
CA ILE A 534 9.22 -5.32 14.86
C ILE A 534 10.71 -4.98 14.89
N ARG A 535 11.33 -4.91 16.08
CA ARG A 535 12.76 -4.61 16.23
C ARG A 535 13.62 -5.65 15.52
N HIS A 536 13.27 -6.93 15.64
CA HIS A 536 13.97 -8.00 14.92
C HIS A 536 13.88 -7.86 13.40
N VAL A 537 12.68 -7.63 12.85
CA VAL A 537 12.51 -7.45 11.40
C VAL A 537 13.18 -6.17 10.92
N PHE A 538 13.08 -5.08 11.68
CA PHE A 538 13.77 -3.83 11.41
C PHE A 538 15.29 -4.02 11.33
N ALA A 539 15.88 -4.65 12.35
CA ALA A 539 17.32 -4.91 12.41
C ALA A 539 17.76 -5.74 11.20
N ARG A 540 17.00 -6.78 10.85
CA ARG A 540 17.28 -7.60 9.66
C ARG A 540 17.25 -6.79 8.36
N VAL A 541 16.24 -5.95 8.18
CA VAL A 541 16.12 -5.10 6.97
C VAL A 541 17.28 -4.12 6.86
N VAL A 542 17.63 -3.43 7.94
CA VAL A 542 18.73 -2.46 7.91
C VAL A 542 20.06 -3.17 7.70
N PHE A 543 20.29 -4.29 8.40
CA PHE A 543 21.53 -5.05 8.29
C PHE A 543 21.73 -5.62 6.89
N ASP A 544 20.70 -6.25 6.31
CA ASP A 544 20.74 -6.79 4.93
C ASP A 544 20.87 -5.67 3.88
N THR A 545 20.62 -4.40 4.25
CA THR A 545 20.82 -3.23 3.37
C THR A 545 22.24 -2.68 3.47
N VAL A 546 22.78 -2.53 4.68
CA VAL A 546 24.12 -1.96 4.92
C VAL A 546 25.22 -2.97 4.59
N PHE A 547 25.01 -4.25 4.90
CA PHE A 547 25.97 -5.34 4.69
C PHE A 547 25.34 -6.40 3.78
N PRO A 548 25.17 -6.10 2.47
CA PRO A 548 24.60 -7.05 1.53
C PRO A 548 25.48 -8.30 1.41
N LEU A 549 24.85 -9.45 1.19
CA LEU A 549 25.59 -10.67 0.88
C LEU A 549 26.11 -10.57 -0.55
N ASN A 550 27.43 -10.57 -0.72
CA ASN A 550 28.06 -10.74 -2.04
C ASN A 550 27.75 -12.16 -2.55
N LEU A 551 26.70 -12.28 -3.37
CA LEU A 551 26.30 -13.55 -4.01
C LEU A 551 27.34 -14.02 -5.06
N GLU A 552 28.28 -13.16 -5.47
CA GLU A 552 29.31 -13.51 -6.47
C GLU A 552 30.31 -14.59 -6.01
N ASN A 553 30.35 -14.92 -4.71
CA ASN A 553 31.23 -15.96 -4.18
C ASN A 553 30.56 -17.34 -4.00
N GLU A 554 29.23 -17.46 -4.12
CA GLU A 554 28.58 -18.78 -4.10
C GLU A 554 28.73 -19.51 -5.45
N ASP A 555 28.74 -18.80 -6.57
CA ASP A 555 28.95 -19.40 -7.91
C ASP A 555 30.42 -19.82 -8.15
N ARG A 556 31.37 -19.37 -7.33
CA ARG A 556 32.78 -19.82 -7.37
C ARG A 556 33.10 -20.96 -6.40
N ALA A 557 32.20 -21.27 -5.47
CA ALA A 557 32.41 -22.29 -4.45
C ALA A 557 31.89 -23.68 -4.86
N ASN A 558 31.30 -23.82 -6.06
CA ASN A 558 30.96 -25.12 -6.66
C ASN A 558 31.60 -25.28 -8.04
N PRO A 559 32.90 -25.59 -8.13
CA PRO A 559 33.42 -26.35 -9.26
C PRO A 559 33.22 -27.85 -8.99
N ALA A 560 32.56 -28.52 -9.93
CA ALA A 560 32.31 -29.96 -10.08
C ALA A 560 31.07 -30.54 -9.38
#